data_AF-A0A2E0MXD6-F1
#
_entry.id   AF-A0A2E0MXD6-F1
#
_cell.length_a   1.000
_cell.length_b   1.000
_cell.length_c   1.000
_cell.angle_alpha   90.00
_cell.angle_beta   90.00
_cell.angle_gamma   90.00
#
_symmetry.space_group_name_H-M   'P 1'
#
loop_
_entity.id
_entity.type
_entity.pdbx_description
1 polymer ?
#
loop_
_entity_poly.entity_id
_entity_poly.type
_entity_poly.pdbx_seq_one_letter_code
_entity_poly.pdbx_strand_id
1 'polypeptide(L)'
;MTETENANPRPDDDIRDHLHQMEAKVRKLRDSRNNHNEQGKRFAEQRNAIQSQYKEHREKLDLSVAEVKAIRAEQNLHKKRRDAIQAQIRDLIGQAKSQRGDRNDKKSASFEFNKLASEVDNMEKTYETRGGMSSKKEKETMEKIKNMRRRMKELEPEVEKLQLIKVDLSNRDEAINQLKA
;
A
#
# COMPACT_ATOMS: atom_id res chain seq x y z
N MET A 1 -112.46 37.96 -12.26
CA MET A 1 -111.29 37.76 -11.39
C MET A 1 -110.86 36.32 -11.61
N THR A 2 -109.70 36.10 -12.23
CA THR A 2 -109.25 34.77 -12.64
C THR A 2 -108.92 33.91 -11.43
N GLU A 3 -109.68 32.84 -11.29
CA GLU A 3 -109.64 31.87 -10.20
C GLU A 3 -108.27 31.19 -10.14
N THR A 4 -107.68 31.14 -8.94
CA THR A 4 -106.52 30.31 -8.66
C THR A 4 -106.93 28.85 -8.71
N GLU A 5 -106.68 28.19 -9.84
CA GLU A 5 -106.79 26.75 -9.96
C GLU A 5 -105.91 26.09 -8.88
N ASN A 6 -106.56 25.28 -8.05
CA ASN A 6 -105.91 24.38 -7.11
C ASN A 6 -104.95 23.47 -7.86
N ALA A 7 -103.65 23.76 -7.80
CA ALA A 7 -102.60 22.84 -8.16
C ALA A 7 -102.55 21.73 -7.10
N ASN A 8 -103.45 20.76 -7.20
CA ASN A 8 -103.25 19.47 -6.53
C ASN A 8 -101.90 18.94 -7.03
N PRO A 9 -100.93 18.67 -6.14
CA PRO A 9 -99.67 18.06 -6.54
C PRO A 9 -100.01 16.75 -7.23
N ARG A 10 -99.62 16.62 -8.50
CA ARG A 10 -99.85 15.38 -9.22
C ARG A 10 -98.97 14.34 -8.54
N PRO A 11 -99.46 13.13 -8.25
CA PRO A 11 -98.66 12.07 -7.61
C PRO A 11 -97.38 11.72 -8.40
N ASP A 12 -97.29 12.13 -9.67
CA ASP A 12 -96.11 12.02 -10.51
C ASP A 12 -94.94 12.94 -10.11
N ASP A 13 -95.20 14.07 -9.45
CA ASP A 13 -94.15 15.05 -9.11
C ASP A 13 -93.27 14.55 -7.95
N ASP A 14 -93.85 13.89 -6.94
CA ASP A 14 -93.10 13.24 -5.86
C ASP A 14 -92.20 12.11 -6.40
N ILE A 15 -92.66 11.38 -7.42
CA ILE A 15 -91.90 10.31 -8.08
C ILE A 15 -90.72 10.90 -8.86
N ARG A 16 -90.92 12.03 -9.56
CA ARG A 16 -89.84 12.73 -10.28
C ARG A 16 -88.79 13.27 -9.30
N ASP A 17 -89.21 13.86 -8.20
CA ASP A 17 -88.30 14.37 -7.18
C ASP A 17 -87.50 13.22 -6.54
N HIS A 18 -88.15 12.09 -6.25
CA HIS A 18 -87.45 10.89 -5.76
C HIS A 18 -86.44 10.36 -6.79
N LEU A 19 -86.81 10.31 -8.07
CA LEU A 19 -85.91 9.90 -9.14
C LEU A 19 -84.70 10.84 -9.25
N HIS A 20 -84.92 12.15 -9.21
CA HIS A 20 -83.83 13.13 -9.22
C HIS A 20 -82.89 13.00 -8.02
N GLN A 21 -83.44 12.74 -6.82
CA GLN A 21 -82.63 12.45 -5.64
C GLN A 21 -81.79 11.18 -5.81
N MET A 22 -82.38 10.12 -6.39
CA MET A 22 -81.67 8.88 -6.69
C MET A 22 -80.57 9.08 -7.75
N GLU A 23 -80.85 9.82 -8.83
CA GLU A 23 -79.88 10.16 -9.87
C GLU A 23 -78.71 10.97 -9.32
N ALA A 24 -79.00 11.97 -8.48
CA ALA A 24 -77.99 12.76 -7.79
C ALA A 24 -77.11 11.90 -6.88
N LYS A 25 -77.71 10.94 -6.16
CA LYS A 25 -76.98 9.99 -5.32
C LYS A 25 -76.08 9.07 -6.16
N VAL A 26 -76.58 8.53 -7.27
CA VAL A 26 -75.79 7.71 -8.19
C VAL A 26 -74.62 8.50 -8.78
N ARG A 27 -74.86 9.76 -9.19
CA ARG A 27 -73.81 10.65 -9.69
C ARG A 27 -72.72 10.86 -8.64
N LYS A 28 -73.09 11.19 -7.40
CA LYS A 28 -72.14 11.37 -6.29
C LYS A 28 -71.32 10.10 -6.01
N LEU A 29 -71.95 8.92 -6.07
CA LEU A 29 -71.24 7.65 -5.90
C LEU A 29 -70.26 7.38 -7.04
N ARG A 30 -70.64 7.71 -8.30
CA ARG A 30 -69.74 7.60 -9.45
C ARG A 30 -68.53 8.53 -9.32
N ASP A 31 -68.76 9.77 -8.89
CA ASP A 31 -67.70 10.76 -8.70
C ASP A 31 -66.75 10.34 -7.57
N SER A 32 -67.28 9.85 -6.44
CA SER A 32 -66.47 9.32 -5.33
C SER A 32 -65.62 8.12 -5.76
N ARG A 33 -66.20 7.17 -6.50
CA ARG A 33 -65.45 6.03 -7.06
C ARG A 33 -64.36 6.49 -8.02
N ASN A 34 -64.65 7.44 -8.91
CA ASN A 34 -63.67 7.94 -9.87
C ASN A 34 -62.50 8.63 -9.13
N ASN A 35 -62.80 9.44 -8.11
CA ASN A 35 -61.80 10.06 -7.25
C ASN A 35 -60.92 9.02 -6.53
N HIS A 36 -61.51 7.96 -5.97
CA HIS A 36 -60.73 6.88 -5.32
C HIS A 36 -59.84 6.13 -6.33
N ASN A 37 -60.34 5.89 -7.54
CA ASN A 37 -59.56 5.24 -8.59
C ASN A 37 -58.38 6.12 -9.03
N GLU A 38 -58.60 7.43 -9.19
CA GLU A 38 -57.53 8.38 -9.52
C GLU A 38 -56.49 8.46 -8.40
N GLN A 39 -56.93 8.53 -7.14
CA GLN A 39 -56.01 8.47 -5.99
C GLN A 39 -55.20 7.16 -5.97
N GLY A 40 -55.85 6.02 -6.23
CA GLY A 40 -55.18 4.73 -6.32
C GLY A 40 -54.10 4.69 -7.40
N LYS A 41 -54.38 5.26 -8.58
CA LYS A 41 -53.39 5.41 -9.65
C LYS A 41 -52.22 6.30 -9.24
N ARG A 42 -52.49 7.46 -8.66
CA ARG A 42 -51.45 8.39 -8.17
C ARG A 42 -50.53 7.73 -7.13
N PHE A 43 -51.09 7.00 -6.16
CA PHE A 43 -50.27 6.29 -5.17
C PHE A 43 -49.45 5.16 -5.80
N ALA A 44 -50.00 4.43 -6.77
CA ALA A 44 -49.26 3.41 -7.49
C ALA A 44 -48.09 4.00 -8.28
N GLU A 45 -48.31 5.13 -8.97
CA GLU A 45 -47.27 5.87 -9.69
C GLU A 45 -46.18 6.36 -8.74
N GLN A 46 -46.55 6.97 -7.60
CA GLN A 46 -45.61 7.41 -6.57
C GLN A 46 -44.76 6.26 -6.04
N ARG A 47 -45.39 5.11 -5.71
CA ARG A 47 -44.67 3.92 -5.24
C ARG A 47 -43.70 3.42 -6.30
N ASN A 48 -44.14 3.32 -7.55
CA ASN A 48 -43.31 2.84 -8.65
C ASN A 48 -42.12 3.78 -8.91
N ALA A 49 -42.33 5.10 -8.82
CA ALA A 49 -41.27 6.09 -8.94
C ALA A 49 -40.21 5.94 -7.84
N ILE A 50 -40.64 5.81 -6.57
CA ILE A 50 -39.73 5.56 -5.44
C ILE A 50 -38.96 4.26 -5.63
N GLN A 51 -39.62 3.20 -6.10
CA GLN A 51 -38.97 1.91 -6.33
C GLN A 51 -37.93 1.98 -7.46
N SER A 52 -38.21 2.74 -8.52
CA SER A 52 -37.23 3.01 -9.59
C SER A 52 -36.01 3.76 -9.05
N GLN A 53 -36.24 4.84 -8.30
CA GLN A 53 -35.16 5.62 -7.68
C GLN A 53 -34.32 4.77 -6.73
N TYR A 54 -34.97 3.93 -5.91
CA TYR A 54 -34.26 3.02 -5.01
C TYR A 54 -33.35 2.07 -5.77
N LYS A 55 -33.83 1.48 -6.88
CA LYS A 55 -33.04 0.59 -7.72
C LYS A 55 -31.82 1.31 -8.30
N GLU A 56 -32.00 2.51 -8.86
CA GLU A 56 -30.91 3.33 -9.39
C GLU A 56 -29.88 3.69 -8.30
N HIS A 57 -30.34 4.09 -7.11
CA HIS A 57 -29.45 4.39 -5.99
C HIS A 57 -28.70 3.15 -5.52
N ARG A 58 -29.35 1.99 -5.52
CA ARG A 58 -28.72 0.73 -5.14
C ARG A 58 -27.62 0.35 -6.12
N GLU A 59 -27.89 0.45 -7.42
CA GLU A 59 -26.90 0.17 -8.46
C GLU A 59 -25.69 1.12 -8.35
N LYS A 60 -25.92 2.43 -8.14
CA LYS A 60 -24.84 3.41 -7.90
C LYS A 60 -24.03 3.09 -6.65
N LEU A 61 -24.69 2.66 -5.58
CA LEU A 61 -24.02 2.26 -4.33
C LEU A 61 -23.15 1.02 -4.55
N ASP A 62 -23.68 0.00 -5.23
CA ASP A 62 -22.96 -1.24 -5.51
C ASP A 62 -21.72 -0.98 -6.38
N LEU A 63 -21.80 -0.07 -7.35
CA LEU A 63 -20.64 0.40 -8.13
C LEU A 63 -19.59 1.09 -7.25
N SER A 64 -19.99 2.05 -6.43
CA SER A 64 -19.06 2.75 -5.52
C SER A 64 -18.40 1.79 -4.52
N VAL A 65 -19.14 0.81 -4.00
CA VAL A 65 -18.57 -0.22 -3.12
C VAL A 65 -17.56 -1.09 -3.86
N ALA A 66 -17.79 -1.43 -5.13
CA ALA A 66 -16.84 -2.17 -5.95
C ALA A 66 -15.56 -1.36 -6.18
N GLU A 67 -15.65 -0.06 -6.48
CA GLU A 67 -14.50 0.83 -6.61
C GLU A 67 -13.66 0.90 -5.33
N VAL A 68 -14.31 1.09 -4.17
CA VAL A 68 -13.61 1.13 -2.88
C VAL A 68 -12.90 -0.20 -2.59
N LYS A 69 -13.51 -1.34 -2.95
CA LYS A 69 -12.88 -2.65 -2.82
C LYS A 69 -11.65 -2.78 -3.72
N ALA A 70 -11.72 -2.30 -4.97
CA ALA A 70 -10.59 -2.30 -5.90
C ALA A 70 -9.43 -1.44 -5.37
N ILE A 71 -9.71 -0.22 -4.90
CA ILE A 71 -8.72 0.67 -4.30
C ILE A 71 -8.07 0.02 -3.07
N ARG A 72 -8.86 -0.62 -2.20
CA ARG A 72 -8.31 -1.34 -1.03
C ARG A 72 -7.41 -2.50 -1.43
N ALA A 73 -7.74 -3.23 -2.50
CA ALA A 73 -6.90 -4.32 -3.00
C ALA A 73 -5.55 -3.80 -3.49
N GLU A 74 -5.56 -2.69 -4.25
CA GLU A 74 -4.34 -2.01 -4.71
C GLU A 74 -3.50 -1.46 -3.55
N GLN A 75 -4.13 -0.80 -2.58
CA GLN A 75 -3.46 -0.34 -1.36
C GLN A 75 -2.79 -1.48 -0.60
N ASN A 76 -3.43 -2.64 -0.48
CA ASN A 76 -2.85 -3.81 0.15
C ASN A 76 -1.65 -4.36 -0.62
N LEU A 77 -1.68 -4.32 -1.95
CA LEU A 77 -0.53 -4.70 -2.77
C LEU A 77 0.67 -3.77 -2.51
N HIS A 78 0.45 -2.45 -2.52
CA HIS A 78 1.49 -1.48 -2.19
C HIS A 78 2.01 -1.64 -0.77
N LYS A 79 1.13 -1.89 0.21
CA LYS A 79 1.52 -2.16 1.59
C LYS A 79 2.43 -3.38 1.68
N LYS A 80 2.05 -4.51 1.06
CA LYS A 80 2.90 -5.71 0.99
C LYS A 80 4.26 -5.43 0.36
N ARG A 81 4.31 -4.67 -0.74
CA ARG A 81 5.58 -4.26 -1.37
C ARG A 81 6.45 -3.44 -0.42
N ARG A 82 5.88 -2.44 0.26
CA ARG A 82 6.62 -1.63 1.25
C ARG A 82 7.11 -2.47 2.42
N ASP A 83 6.28 -3.36 2.95
CA ASP A 83 6.64 -4.21 4.09
C ASP A 83 7.80 -5.16 3.71
N ALA A 84 7.78 -5.70 2.48
CA ALA A 84 8.87 -6.53 1.94
C ALA A 84 10.18 -5.73 1.79
N ILE A 85 10.13 -4.53 1.20
CA ILE A 85 11.30 -3.65 1.08
C ILE A 85 11.83 -3.28 2.46
N GLN A 86 10.95 -2.96 3.41
CA GLN A 86 11.37 -2.59 4.76
C GLN A 86 12.00 -3.77 5.51
N ALA A 87 11.51 -4.99 5.29
CA ALA A 87 12.14 -6.22 5.81
C ALA A 87 13.55 -6.38 5.22
N GLN A 88 13.70 -6.27 3.89
CA GLN A 88 15.01 -6.34 3.22
C GLN A 88 15.99 -5.27 3.73
N ILE A 89 15.53 -4.03 3.94
CA ILE A 89 16.36 -2.96 4.51
C ILE A 89 16.80 -3.30 5.92
N ARG A 90 15.90 -3.82 6.78
CA ARG A 90 16.28 -4.24 8.15
C ARG A 90 17.31 -5.35 8.12
N ASP A 91 17.17 -6.32 7.22
CA ASP A 91 18.12 -7.43 7.06
C ASP A 91 19.48 -6.92 6.59
N LEU A 92 19.53 -6.04 5.60
CA LEU A 92 20.77 -5.41 5.11
C LEU A 92 21.46 -4.58 6.20
N ILE A 93 20.69 -3.83 7.00
CA ILE A 93 21.24 -3.08 8.15
C ILE A 93 21.75 -4.06 9.21
N GLY A 94 21.02 -5.15 9.47
CA GLY A 94 21.43 -6.21 10.39
C GLY A 94 22.76 -6.84 9.98
N GLN A 95 22.89 -7.23 8.71
CA GLN A 95 24.12 -7.76 8.13
C GLN A 95 25.28 -6.74 8.17
N ALA A 96 25.01 -5.46 7.86
CA ALA A 96 26.03 -4.42 7.94
C ALA A 96 26.49 -4.17 9.38
N LYS A 97 25.58 -4.24 10.36
CA LYS A 97 25.90 -4.12 11.79
C LYS A 97 26.68 -5.33 12.30
N SER A 98 26.30 -6.56 11.94
CA SER A 98 27.05 -7.76 12.33
C SER A 98 28.46 -7.75 11.72
N GLN A 99 28.61 -7.37 10.44
CA GLN A 99 29.94 -7.15 9.85
C GLN A 99 30.72 -6.04 10.54
N ARG A 100 30.08 -4.98 11.06
CA ARG A 100 30.76 -3.89 11.76
C ARG A 100 31.19 -4.28 13.18
N GLY A 101 30.39 -5.11 13.87
CA GLY A 101 30.77 -5.73 15.13
C GLY A 101 31.97 -6.67 14.96
N ASP A 102 31.95 -7.51 13.92
CA ASP A 102 33.05 -8.42 13.57
C ASP A 102 34.30 -7.67 13.07
N ARG A 103 34.11 -6.49 12.45
CA ARG A 103 35.21 -5.61 12.01
C ARG A 103 35.95 -4.94 13.15
N ASN A 104 35.39 -4.78 14.34
CA ASN A 104 36.18 -4.20 15.44
C ASN A 104 37.26 -5.16 15.95
N ASP A 105 37.04 -6.47 15.87
CA ASP A 105 38.08 -7.48 16.14
C ASP A 105 38.90 -7.84 14.89
N LYS A 106 38.31 -7.86 13.68
CA LYS A 106 38.99 -8.33 12.44
C LYS A 106 39.55 -7.25 11.51
N LYS A 107 39.26 -5.95 11.72
CA LYS A 107 39.97 -4.87 10.99
C LYS A 107 41.43 -4.78 11.41
N SER A 108 41.80 -5.31 12.57
CA SER A 108 43.20 -5.38 12.98
C SER A 108 44.02 -6.23 12.02
N ALA A 109 43.54 -7.40 11.58
CA ALA A 109 44.34 -8.33 10.76
C ALA A 109 44.78 -7.75 9.40
N SER A 110 43.85 -7.16 8.63
CA SER A 110 44.19 -6.57 7.32
C SER A 110 44.91 -5.23 7.43
N PHE A 111 44.63 -4.44 8.47
CA PHE A 111 45.36 -3.20 8.73
C PHE A 111 46.79 -3.48 9.22
N GLU A 112 46.96 -4.43 10.14
CA GLU A 112 48.26 -4.91 10.62
C GLU A 112 49.08 -5.50 9.47
N PHE A 113 48.48 -6.31 8.60
CA PHE A 113 49.20 -6.85 7.44
C PHE A 113 49.72 -5.75 6.51
N ASN A 114 48.91 -4.76 6.15
CA ASN A 114 49.34 -3.66 5.29
C ASN A 114 50.39 -2.76 5.97
N LYS A 115 50.23 -2.51 7.27
CA LYS A 115 51.21 -1.74 8.06
C LYS A 115 52.56 -2.46 8.14
N LEU A 116 52.55 -3.76 8.46
CA LEU A 116 53.74 -4.60 8.50
C LEU A 116 54.41 -4.71 7.12
N ALA A 117 53.63 -4.81 6.04
CA ALA A 117 54.16 -4.84 4.68
C ALA A 117 54.89 -3.53 4.33
N SER A 118 54.31 -2.37 4.63
CA SER A 118 54.96 -1.07 4.42
C SER A 118 56.18 -0.88 5.31
N GLU A 119 56.14 -1.35 6.56
CA GLU A 119 57.30 -1.28 7.48
C GLU A 119 58.45 -2.20 7.02
N VAL A 120 58.14 -3.40 6.49
CA VAL A 120 59.12 -4.31 5.90
C VAL A 120 59.75 -3.70 4.64
N ASP A 121 58.94 -3.17 3.71
CA ASP A 121 59.43 -2.52 2.48
C ASP A 121 60.32 -1.30 2.80
N ASN A 122 59.95 -0.49 3.80
CA ASN A 122 60.78 0.61 4.26
C ASN A 122 62.09 0.14 4.92
N MET A 123 62.06 -0.93 5.71
CA MET A 123 63.27 -1.51 6.31
C MET A 123 64.18 -2.15 5.27
N GLU A 124 63.63 -2.77 4.23
CA GLU A 124 64.37 -3.34 3.10
C GLU A 124 64.99 -2.25 2.24
N LYS A 125 64.21 -1.20 1.89
CA LYS A 125 64.75 -0.03 1.19
C LYS A 125 65.84 0.68 1.98
N THR A 126 65.69 0.84 3.29
CA THR A 126 66.72 1.46 4.14
C THR A 126 67.94 0.56 4.31
N TYR A 127 67.77 -0.76 4.29
CA TYR A 127 68.87 -1.72 4.23
C TYR A 127 69.63 -1.62 2.89
N GLU A 128 68.92 -1.55 1.77
CA GLU A 128 69.48 -1.47 0.42
C GLU A 128 70.15 -0.11 0.12
N THR A 129 69.57 1.00 0.59
CA THR A 129 70.08 2.36 0.31
C THR A 129 71.12 2.85 1.31
N ARG A 130 71.09 2.36 2.56
CA ARG A 130 72.04 2.78 3.59
C ARG A 130 73.23 1.82 3.63
N GLY A 131 74.10 1.93 2.63
CA GLY A 131 75.40 1.25 2.61
C GLY A 131 76.29 1.72 3.77
N GLY A 132 76.24 1.02 4.92
CA GLY A 132 77.05 1.33 6.10
C GLY A 132 76.36 1.13 7.46
N MET A 133 75.53 0.10 7.63
CA MET A 133 75.04 -0.29 8.96
C MET A 133 76.12 -1.14 9.67
N SER A 134 76.32 -0.95 10.98
CA SER A 134 77.24 -1.83 11.71
C SER A 134 76.69 -3.26 11.74
N SER A 135 77.56 -4.28 11.69
CA SER A 135 77.17 -5.71 11.65
C SER A 135 76.13 -6.10 12.73
N LYS A 136 76.18 -5.43 13.90
CA LYS A 136 75.18 -5.61 14.96
C LYS A 136 73.79 -5.08 14.59
N LYS A 137 73.71 -3.87 14.04
CA LYS A 137 72.45 -3.25 13.60
C LYS A 137 71.86 -3.96 12.39
N GLU A 138 72.73 -4.44 11.51
CA GLU A 138 72.37 -5.23 10.33
C GLU A 138 71.67 -6.54 10.72
N LYS A 139 72.24 -7.27 11.68
CA LYS A 139 71.64 -8.50 12.22
C LYS A 139 70.31 -8.24 12.93
N GLU A 140 70.21 -7.13 13.68
CA GLU A 140 68.97 -6.74 14.37
C GLU A 140 67.86 -6.33 13.38
N THR A 141 68.18 -5.64 12.28
CA THR A 141 67.19 -5.30 11.24
C THR A 141 66.73 -6.53 10.46
N MET A 142 67.63 -7.46 10.16
CA MET A 142 67.29 -8.71 9.49
C MET A 142 66.34 -9.57 10.34
N GLU A 143 66.57 -9.68 11.65
CA GLU A 143 65.67 -10.45 12.50
C GLU A 143 64.32 -9.76 12.74
N LYS A 144 64.27 -8.43 12.72
CA LYS A 144 62.99 -7.69 12.72
C LYS A 144 62.21 -7.93 11.43
N ILE A 145 62.86 -7.85 10.26
CA ILE A 145 62.24 -8.15 8.97
C ILE A 145 61.70 -9.59 8.95
N LYS A 146 62.49 -10.56 9.43
CA LYS A 146 62.10 -11.98 9.48
C LYS A 146 60.89 -12.22 10.39
N ASN A 147 60.86 -11.61 11.57
CA ASN A 147 59.74 -11.73 12.49
C ASN A 147 58.47 -11.09 11.93
N MET A 148 58.60 -9.93 11.26
CA MET A 148 57.48 -9.26 10.60
C MET A 148 56.95 -10.05 9.40
N ARG A 149 57.83 -10.63 8.58
CA ARG A 149 57.44 -11.54 7.48
C ARG A 149 56.74 -12.81 7.99
N ARG A 150 57.16 -13.35 9.13
CA ARG A 150 56.47 -14.48 9.78
C ARG A 150 55.05 -14.08 10.24
N ARG A 151 54.90 -12.91 10.85
CA ARG A 151 53.59 -12.39 11.26
C ARG A 151 52.69 -12.07 10.07
N MET A 152 53.23 -11.58 8.97
CA MET A 152 52.49 -11.41 7.72
C MET A 152 51.97 -12.74 7.17
N LYS A 153 52.79 -13.79 7.17
CA LYS A 153 52.39 -15.14 6.71
C LYS A 153 51.28 -15.76 7.57
N GLU A 154 51.24 -15.43 8.86
CA GLU A 154 50.15 -15.83 9.76
C GLU A 154 48.84 -15.08 9.46
N LEU A 155 48.93 -13.81 9.05
CA LEU A 155 47.78 -12.94 8.75
C LEU A 155 47.26 -13.09 7.30
N GLU A 156 48.07 -13.58 6.38
CA GLU A 156 47.75 -13.81 4.97
C GLU A 156 46.44 -14.58 4.70
N PRO A 157 46.17 -15.75 5.33
CA PRO A 157 44.92 -16.49 5.10
C PRO A 157 43.67 -15.79 5.66
N GLU A 158 43.83 -14.88 6.63
CA GLU A 158 42.72 -14.06 7.14
C GLU A 158 42.43 -12.88 6.19
N VAL A 159 43.46 -12.30 5.59
CA VAL A 159 43.33 -11.21 4.61
C VAL A 159 42.71 -11.70 3.30
N GLU A 160 43.09 -12.87 2.79
CA GLU A 160 42.49 -13.45 1.58
C GLU A 160 41.00 -13.71 1.74
N LYS A 161 40.58 -14.27 2.89
CA LYS A 161 39.15 -14.46 3.20
C LYS A 161 38.40 -13.13 3.26
N LEU A 162 39.02 -12.09 3.80
CA LEU A 162 38.42 -10.74 3.85
C LEU A 162 38.35 -10.07 2.47
N GLN A 163 39.35 -10.28 1.61
CA GLN A 163 39.33 -9.77 0.23
C GLN A 163 38.27 -10.49 -0.61
N LEU A 164 38.10 -11.81 -0.46
CA LEU A 164 37.04 -12.58 -1.12
C LEU A 164 35.64 -12.03 -0.75
N ILE A 165 35.42 -11.75 0.54
CA ILE A 165 34.17 -11.16 1.04
C ILE A 165 33.96 -9.72 0.53
N LYS A 166 35.04 -8.95 0.33
CA LYS A 166 34.94 -7.59 -0.25
C LYS A 166 34.51 -7.65 -1.73
N VAL A 167 34.93 -8.68 -2.48
CA VAL A 167 34.55 -8.89 -3.88
C VAL A 167 33.07 -9.30 -4.00
N ASP A 168 32.52 -10.04 -3.04
CA ASP A 168 31.08 -10.40 -3.04
C ASP A 168 30.13 -9.22 -2.75
N LEU A 169 30.62 -8.15 -2.12
CA LEU A 169 29.81 -6.94 -1.87
C LEU A 169 29.63 -6.07 -3.12
N SER A 170 30.43 -6.26 -4.18
CA SER A 170 30.29 -5.56 -5.47
C SER A 170 28.98 -5.89 -6.18
N ASN A 171 28.41 -7.06 -5.90
CA ASN A 171 27.18 -7.56 -6.54
C ASN A 171 25.90 -7.03 -5.85
N ARG A 172 26.03 -6.24 -4.77
CA ARG A 172 24.90 -5.56 -4.13
C ARG A 172 24.33 -4.43 -4.97
N ASP A 173 25.16 -3.71 -5.72
CA ASP A 173 24.70 -2.57 -6.52
C ASP A 173 23.89 -3.04 -7.74
N GLU A 174 24.26 -4.17 -8.35
CA GLU A 174 23.45 -4.83 -9.39
C GLU A 174 22.13 -5.37 -8.82
N ALA A 175 22.14 -6.01 -7.65
CA ALA A 175 20.92 -6.50 -6.99
C ALA A 175 19.97 -5.36 -6.60
N ILE A 176 20.49 -4.20 -6.15
CA ILE A 176 19.69 -3.01 -5.85
C ILE A 176 19.12 -2.39 -7.13
N ASN A 177 19.86 -2.40 -8.24
CA ASN A 177 19.38 -1.88 -9.52
C ASN A 177 18.29 -2.77 -10.14
N GLN A 178 18.38 -4.10 -10.00
CA GLN A 178 17.34 -5.03 -10.46
C GLN A 178 16.02 -4.92 -9.68
N LEU A 179 16.05 -4.52 -8.40
CA LEU A 179 14.87 -4.34 -7.57
C LEU A 179 14.15 -2.99 -7.75
N LYS A 180 14.77 -2.03 -8.45
CA LYS A 180 14.16 -0.73 -8.76
C LYS A 180 13.32 -0.72 -10.04
N ALA A 181 13.37 -1.80 -10.84
CA ALA A 181 12.59 -1.97 -12.07
C ALA A 181 11.14 -2.43 -11.79
#